data_AF-A0A1D8X799-F1
#
_entry.id   AF-A0A1D8X799-F1
#
_cell.length_a   1.000
_cell.length_b   1.000
_cell.length_c   1.000
_cell.angle_alpha   90.00
_cell.angle_beta   90.00
_cell.angle_gamma   90.00
#
_symmetry.space_group_name_H-M   'P 1'
#
loop_
_entity.id
_entity.type
_entity.pdbx_description
1 polymer ?
#
loop_
_entity_poly.entity_id
_entity_poly.type
_entity_poly.pdbx_seq_one_letter_code
_entity_poly.pdbx_strand_id
1 'polypeptide(L)'
;MSKYIFISSPLEQFEIVTILPISIAGVNLSLINSSVFMILALFLSSFWLSLSFYKGNLIPTSWQLVKEYSYEITANMLQENLGAKGEFYFPFIFNLHLFLLFCNLIGMVPYSFTVTSHIIFTFSLALSIFIGVNIIGLQTHGIKFFSLFLPRGVPLIIVPLIITIELLSYTVKVFTLSIRLFANMTSGHTLLKIIAGFAWTMLSAGGLLAVFHLIPLGLLVALTGLELAISALQAYVFTLLTCIYLNDVLDLH
;
A
#
# COMPACT_ATOMS: atom_id res chain seq x y z
N MET A 1 -7.67 -26.94 28.43
CA MET A 1 -6.29 -27.44 28.50
C MET A 1 -5.40 -26.41 27.82
N SER A 2 -4.71 -25.61 28.63
CA SER A 2 -3.98 -24.41 28.24
C SER A 2 -2.88 -24.75 27.23
N LYS A 3 -3.16 -24.51 25.95
CA LYS A 3 -2.15 -24.56 24.89
C LYS A 3 -1.26 -23.35 25.15
N TYR A 4 -0.07 -23.57 25.72
CA TYR A 4 0.99 -22.59 25.71
C TYR A 4 1.04 -21.99 24.30
N ILE A 5 0.86 -20.68 24.21
CA ILE A 5 0.99 -19.91 22.97
C ILE A 5 2.49 -19.90 22.63
N PHE A 6 2.98 -21.04 22.15
CA PHE A 6 4.20 -21.08 21.38
C PHE A 6 3.84 -20.49 20.03
N ILE A 7 4.29 -19.27 19.76
CA ILE A 7 4.41 -18.78 18.39
C ILE A 7 5.44 -19.71 17.74
N SER A 8 4.96 -20.71 16.99
CA SER A 8 5.79 -21.76 16.41
C SER A 8 6.68 -21.20 15.30
N SER A 9 6.18 -20.16 14.61
CA SER A 9 6.90 -19.46 13.55
C SER A 9 6.49 -17.97 13.49
N PRO A 10 7.42 -17.03 13.19
CA PRO A 10 7.09 -15.62 13.01
C PRO A 10 6.05 -15.33 11.92
N LEU A 11 5.86 -16.26 10.97
CA LEU A 11 4.96 -16.13 9.83
C LEU A 11 3.49 -16.44 10.15
N GLU A 12 3.21 -17.06 11.31
CA GLU A 12 1.84 -17.42 11.73
C GLU A 12 0.90 -16.21 11.82
N GLN A 13 1.43 -14.98 11.93
CA GLN A 13 0.61 -13.75 11.89
C GLN A 13 -0.12 -13.51 10.57
N PHE A 14 0.36 -14.09 9.47
CA PHE A 14 -0.24 -13.91 8.15
C PHE A 14 -1.22 -15.03 7.82
N GLU A 15 -1.54 -15.92 8.78
CA GLU A 15 -2.50 -16.98 8.54
C GLU A 15 -3.92 -16.44 8.37
N ILE A 16 -4.55 -16.91 7.30
CA ILE A 16 -5.88 -16.52 6.89
C ILE A 16 -6.88 -17.40 7.65
N VAL A 17 -7.46 -16.86 8.73
CA VAL A 17 -8.52 -17.54 9.49
C VAL A 17 -9.88 -17.11 8.98
N THR A 18 -10.78 -18.08 8.80
CA THR A 18 -12.20 -17.82 8.51
C THR A 18 -12.93 -17.55 9.82
N ILE A 19 -13.51 -16.35 9.95
CA ILE A 19 -14.27 -15.95 11.14
C ILE A 19 -15.72 -16.40 10.99
N LEU A 20 -16.31 -16.15 9.82
CA LEU A 20 -17.72 -16.44 9.57
C LEU A 20 -17.90 -17.05 8.17
N PRO A 21 -18.14 -18.37 8.07
CA PRO A 21 -18.33 -19.04 6.80
C PRO A 21 -19.73 -18.73 6.24
N ILE A 22 -19.80 -17.97 5.15
CA ILE A 22 -21.02 -17.75 4.36
C ILE A 22 -20.78 -18.38 3.00
N SER A 23 -21.67 -19.28 2.57
CA SER A 23 -21.71 -19.78 1.20
C SER A 23 -23.04 -19.37 0.57
N ILE A 24 -22.98 -18.54 -0.47
CA ILE A 24 -24.16 -18.13 -1.24
C ILE A 24 -23.97 -18.68 -2.66
N ALA A 25 -24.94 -19.44 -3.14
CA ALA A 25 -24.97 -19.98 -4.51
C ALA A 25 -23.72 -20.77 -4.94
N GLY A 26 -23.10 -21.53 -4.03
CA GLY A 26 -21.90 -22.33 -4.33
C GLY A 26 -20.58 -21.56 -4.35
N VAL A 27 -20.61 -20.24 -4.13
CA VAL A 27 -19.42 -19.41 -3.94
C VAL A 27 -19.18 -19.21 -2.44
N ASN A 28 -17.96 -19.50 -1.99
CA ASN A 28 -17.54 -19.26 -0.61
C ASN A 28 -17.27 -17.77 -0.40
N LEU A 29 -18.24 -17.05 0.18
CA LEU A 29 -18.12 -15.66 0.62
C LEU A 29 -17.81 -15.62 2.12
N SER A 30 -16.91 -16.48 2.58
CA SER A 30 -16.54 -16.50 3.99
C SER A 30 -15.86 -15.19 4.38
N LEU A 31 -16.28 -14.67 5.52
CA LEU A 31 -15.69 -13.49 6.13
C LEU A 31 -14.40 -13.95 6.83
N ILE A 32 -13.30 -13.56 6.23
CA ILE A 32 -11.93 -13.88 6.61
C ILE A 32 -11.33 -12.69 7.38
N ASN A 33 -10.33 -12.93 8.23
CA ASN A 33 -9.56 -11.85 8.90
C ASN A 33 -9.21 -10.70 7.93
N SER A 34 -8.57 -11.01 6.79
CA SER A 34 -8.20 -10.01 5.78
C SER A 34 -9.38 -9.16 5.29
N SER A 35 -10.55 -9.76 5.07
CA SER A 35 -11.76 -9.05 4.66
C SER A 35 -12.28 -8.11 5.75
N VAL A 36 -12.21 -8.52 7.02
CA VAL A 36 -12.63 -7.68 8.16
C VAL A 36 -11.71 -6.48 8.31
N PHE A 37 -10.40 -6.68 8.28
CA PHE A 37 -9.45 -5.58 8.40
C PHE A 37 -9.50 -4.62 7.20
N MET A 38 -9.84 -5.11 6.01
CA MET A 38 -10.10 -4.26 4.85
C MET A 38 -11.37 -3.43 5.01
N ILE A 39 -12.48 -4.03 5.49
CA ILE A 39 -13.71 -3.29 5.80
C ILE A 39 -13.45 -2.26 6.89
N LEU A 40 -12.67 -2.62 7.92
CA LEU A 40 -12.25 -1.71 8.98
C LEU A 40 -11.44 -0.53 8.41
N ALA A 41 -10.50 -0.78 7.50
CA ALA A 41 -9.72 0.28 6.85
C ALA A 41 -10.59 1.24 6.04
N LEU A 42 -11.55 0.71 5.28
CA LEU A 42 -12.53 1.52 4.53
C LEU A 42 -13.45 2.31 5.46
N PHE A 43 -13.93 1.69 6.52
CA PHE A 43 -14.76 2.35 7.51
C PHE A 43 -13.98 3.47 8.20
N LEU A 44 -12.74 3.22 8.61
CA LEU A 44 -11.94 4.21 9.33
C LEU A 44 -11.54 5.39 8.43
N SER A 45 -11.20 5.13 7.17
CA SER A 45 -10.88 6.20 6.21
C SER A 45 -12.11 7.08 5.90
N SER A 46 -13.27 6.47 5.65
CA SER A 46 -14.52 7.19 5.41
C SER A 46 -15.02 7.91 6.66
N PHE A 47 -14.93 7.28 7.83
CA PHE A 47 -15.26 7.89 9.11
C PHE A 47 -14.38 9.11 9.38
N TRP A 48 -13.06 9.00 9.17
CA TRP A 48 -12.12 10.11 9.36
C TRP A 48 -12.43 11.29 8.43
N LEU A 49 -12.75 11.02 7.16
CA LEU A 49 -13.21 12.05 6.23
C LEU A 49 -14.52 12.71 6.72
N SER A 50 -15.49 11.92 7.17
CA SER A 50 -16.79 12.43 7.65
C SER A 50 -16.68 13.29 8.92
N LEU A 51 -15.82 12.91 9.86
CA LEU A 51 -15.60 13.62 11.12
C LEU A 51 -15.04 15.02 10.87
N SER A 52 -14.22 15.13 9.83
CA SER A 52 -13.62 16.38 9.38
C SER A 52 -14.62 17.35 8.72
N PHE A 53 -15.81 16.88 8.32
CA PHE A 53 -16.90 17.72 7.82
C PHE A 53 -17.92 18.11 8.90
N TYR A 54 -17.85 17.52 10.10
CA TYR A 54 -18.91 17.62 11.10
C TYR A 54 -19.12 19.05 11.64
N LYS A 55 -18.11 19.93 11.57
CA LYS A 55 -18.24 21.39 11.76
C LYS A 55 -17.17 22.12 10.97
N GLY A 56 -17.49 22.64 9.79
CA GLY A 56 -16.61 23.51 8.99
C GLY A 56 -16.41 24.88 9.64
N ASN A 57 -15.73 24.92 10.78
CA ASN A 57 -15.37 26.16 11.45
C ASN A 57 -14.21 26.83 10.70
N LEU A 58 -14.21 28.17 10.64
CA LEU A 58 -13.11 28.96 10.06
C LEU A 58 -11.76 28.74 10.78
N ILE A 59 -11.80 28.33 12.05
CA ILE A 59 -10.61 27.90 12.80
C ILE A 59 -10.58 26.37 12.75
N PRO A 60 -9.56 25.77 12.10
CA PRO A 60 -9.50 24.33 11.92
C PRO A 60 -9.27 23.62 13.25
N THR A 61 -10.00 22.53 13.47
CA THR A 61 -9.72 21.60 14.58
C THR A 61 -8.50 20.74 14.25
N SER A 62 -7.86 20.12 15.25
CA SER A 62 -6.69 19.25 15.01
C SER A 62 -6.97 18.13 14.00
N TRP A 63 -8.18 17.55 14.00
CA TRP A 63 -8.59 16.53 13.02
C TRP A 63 -8.78 17.09 11.61
N GLN A 64 -9.20 18.35 11.50
CA GLN A 64 -9.30 19.05 10.22
C GLN A 64 -7.92 19.37 9.65
N LEU A 65 -6.96 19.80 10.48
CA LEU A 65 -5.58 20.06 10.05
C LEU A 65 -4.94 18.83 9.43
N VAL A 66 -5.07 17.64 10.04
CA VAL A 66 -4.48 16.41 9.48
C VAL A 66 -5.09 16.08 8.11
N LYS A 67 -6.39 16.31 7.91
CA LYS A 67 -7.02 16.14 6.60
C LYS A 67 -6.51 17.15 5.59
N GLU A 68 -6.45 18.42 5.96
CA GLU A 68 -5.96 19.49 5.09
C GLU A 68 -4.53 19.21 4.63
N TYR A 69 -3.64 18.80 5.54
CA TYR A 69 -2.29 18.38 5.17
C TYR A 69 -2.27 17.16 4.25
N SER A 70 -3.08 16.13 4.52
CA SER A 70 -3.14 14.95 3.64
C SER A 70 -3.68 15.28 2.25
N TYR A 71 -4.67 16.16 2.18
CA TYR A 71 -5.23 16.68 0.93
C TYR A 71 -4.16 17.48 0.17
N GLU A 72 -3.48 18.42 0.85
CA GLU A 72 -2.45 19.26 0.27
C GLU A 72 -1.27 18.44 -0.26
N ILE A 73 -0.78 17.45 0.50
CA ILE A 73 0.27 16.54 0.04
C ILE A 73 -0.14 15.83 -1.25
N THR A 74 -1.37 15.31 -1.30
CA THR A 74 -1.86 14.59 -2.49
C THR A 74 -2.09 15.54 -3.67
N ALA A 75 -2.62 16.74 -3.41
CA ALA A 75 -2.91 17.75 -4.42
C ALA A 75 -1.64 18.28 -5.05
N ASN A 76 -0.63 18.62 -4.23
CA ASN A 76 0.68 19.08 -4.70
C ASN A 76 1.37 18.00 -5.52
N MET A 77 1.40 16.76 -5.02
CA MET A 77 1.94 15.61 -5.75
C MET A 77 1.26 15.44 -7.11
N LEU A 78 -0.07 15.55 -7.16
CA LEU A 78 -0.82 15.41 -8.39
C LEU A 78 -0.59 16.59 -9.36
N GLN A 79 -0.54 17.82 -8.85
CA GLN A 79 -0.30 19.01 -9.66
C GLN A 79 1.10 19.01 -10.26
N GLU A 80 2.12 18.57 -9.51
CA GLU A 80 3.50 18.45 -9.99
C GLU A 80 3.64 17.39 -11.10
N ASN A 81 2.87 16.30 -11.05
CA ASN A 81 3.00 15.19 -12.00
C ASN A 81 2.00 15.24 -13.17
N LEU A 82 0.78 15.74 -12.99
CA LEU A 82 -0.26 15.78 -14.05
C LEU A 82 -0.63 17.20 -14.51
N GLY A 83 -0.23 18.24 -13.78
CA GLY A 83 -0.68 19.60 -14.05
C GLY A 83 -2.21 19.76 -13.99
N ALA A 84 -2.74 20.73 -14.73
CA ALA A 84 -4.17 21.10 -14.70
C ALA A 84 -5.11 19.97 -15.18
N LYS A 85 -4.64 19.03 -16.02
CA LYS A 85 -5.44 17.89 -16.48
C LYS A 85 -5.69 16.85 -15.37
N GLY A 86 -4.89 16.89 -14.30
CA GLY A 86 -4.97 15.97 -13.18
C GLY A 86 -6.17 16.18 -12.28
N GLU A 87 -6.77 17.38 -12.27
CA GLU A 87 -7.86 17.71 -11.34
C GLU A 87 -9.05 16.76 -11.46
N PHE A 88 -9.34 16.26 -12.68
CA PHE A 88 -10.39 15.28 -12.90
C PHE A 88 -10.12 13.93 -12.21
N TYR A 89 -8.86 13.52 -12.13
CA TYR A 89 -8.44 12.24 -11.55
C TYR A 89 -8.09 12.35 -10.05
N PHE A 90 -8.11 13.56 -9.50
CA PHE A 90 -7.77 13.83 -8.11
C PHE A 90 -8.60 12.99 -7.12
N PRO A 91 -9.94 12.87 -7.23
CA PRO A 91 -10.72 12.09 -6.26
C PRO A 91 -10.31 10.62 -6.21
N PHE A 92 -9.95 10.03 -7.35
CA PHE A 92 -9.49 8.64 -7.41
C PHE A 92 -8.14 8.48 -6.70
N ILE A 93 -7.17 9.34 -7.02
CA ILE A 93 -5.81 9.28 -6.47
C ILE A 93 -5.81 9.56 -4.96
N PHE A 94 -6.64 10.51 -4.50
CA PHE A 94 -6.81 10.81 -3.09
C PHE A 94 -7.42 9.65 -2.30
N ASN A 95 -8.48 9.02 -2.82
CA ASN A 95 -9.06 7.84 -2.17
C ASN A 95 -8.09 6.67 -2.14
N LEU A 96 -7.34 6.45 -3.23
CA LEU A 96 -6.32 5.41 -3.30
C LEU A 96 -5.22 5.64 -2.26
N HIS A 97 -4.75 6.88 -2.13
CA HIS A 97 -3.74 7.27 -1.15
C HIS A 97 -4.20 7.00 0.28
N LEU A 98 -5.38 7.52 0.64
CA LEU A 98 -5.94 7.30 1.98
C LEU A 98 -6.21 5.82 2.24
N PHE A 99 -6.77 5.10 1.28
CA PHE A 99 -7.05 3.68 1.45
C PHE A 99 -5.78 2.88 1.77
N LEU A 100 -4.71 3.07 0.99
CA LEU A 100 -3.43 2.39 1.23
C LEU A 100 -2.79 2.83 2.55
N LEU A 101 -2.85 4.13 2.87
CA LEU A 101 -2.34 4.67 4.13
C LEU A 101 -3.03 4.01 5.32
N PHE A 102 -4.36 3.97 5.35
CA PHE A 102 -5.11 3.35 6.45
C PHE A 102 -4.88 1.83 6.52
N CYS A 103 -4.84 1.13 5.39
CA CYS A 103 -4.50 -0.30 5.38
C CYS A 103 -3.13 -0.57 6.01
N ASN A 104 -2.13 0.26 5.67
CA ASN A 104 -0.77 0.11 6.18
C ASN A 104 -0.66 0.47 7.66
N LEU A 105 -1.27 1.59 8.08
CA LEU A 105 -1.23 2.06 9.47
C LEU A 105 -1.99 1.12 10.41
N ILE A 106 -3.16 0.59 10.00
CA ILE A 106 -3.88 -0.44 10.76
C ILE A 106 -3.01 -1.69 10.87
N GLY A 107 -2.25 -2.02 9.83
CA GLY A 107 -1.29 -3.11 9.84
C GLY A 107 -0.26 -3.00 10.97
N MET A 108 0.27 -1.80 11.22
CA MET A 108 1.26 -1.52 12.28
C MET A 108 0.72 -1.69 13.72
N VAL A 109 -0.60 -1.71 13.92
CA VAL A 109 -1.18 -1.84 15.27
C VAL A 109 -0.90 -3.25 15.81
N PRO A 110 -0.40 -3.39 17.05
CA PRO A 110 -0.15 -4.71 17.63
C PRO A 110 -1.44 -5.54 17.67
N TYR A 111 -1.32 -6.84 17.35
CA TYR A 111 -2.44 -7.78 17.20
C TYR A 111 -3.39 -7.52 16.01
N SER A 112 -3.03 -6.60 15.12
CA SER A 112 -3.75 -6.38 13.86
C SER A 112 -3.27 -7.33 12.75
N PHE A 113 -4.04 -7.38 11.66
CA PHE A 113 -3.70 -8.12 10.46
C PHE A 113 -3.43 -7.18 9.30
N THR A 114 -2.31 -7.39 8.61
CA THR A 114 -1.86 -6.55 7.50
C THR A 114 -2.36 -7.09 6.16
N VAL A 115 -3.42 -6.49 5.63
CA VAL A 115 -3.97 -6.90 4.31
C VAL A 115 -2.93 -6.74 3.19
N THR A 116 -2.06 -5.72 3.30
CA THR A 116 -1.01 -5.42 2.31
C THR A 116 0.19 -6.36 2.36
N SER A 117 0.27 -7.25 3.35
CA SER A 117 1.27 -8.34 3.38
C SER A 117 0.86 -9.56 2.54
N HIS A 118 -0.26 -9.52 1.82
CA HIS A 118 -0.59 -10.53 0.82
C HIS A 118 -0.31 -10.04 -0.59
N ILE A 119 0.58 -10.75 -1.28
CA ILE A 119 0.95 -10.44 -2.67
C ILE A 119 -0.27 -10.46 -3.60
N ILE A 120 -1.25 -11.35 -3.36
CA ILE A 120 -2.47 -11.43 -4.17
C ILE A 120 -3.24 -10.10 -4.12
N PHE A 121 -3.33 -9.48 -2.94
CA PHE A 121 -4.03 -8.21 -2.77
C PHE A 121 -3.27 -7.06 -3.43
N THR A 122 -1.98 -6.89 -3.14
CA THR A 122 -1.20 -5.78 -3.71
C THR A 122 -1.05 -5.88 -5.22
N PHE A 123 -0.89 -7.10 -5.73
CA PHE A 123 -0.83 -7.37 -7.17
C PHE A 123 -2.17 -7.14 -7.87
N SER A 124 -3.28 -7.60 -7.29
CA SER A 124 -4.62 -7.36 -7.85
C SER A 124 -4.92 -5.87 -7.93
N LEU A 125 -4.56 -5.09 -6.90
CA LEU A 125 -4.73 -3.64 -6.88
C LEU A 125 -3.91 -2.96 -7.98
N ALA A 126 -2.60 -3.25 -8.06
CA ALA A 126 -1.73 -2.66 -9.07
C ALA A 126 -2.15 -3.03 -10.49
N LEU A 127 -2.55 -4.29 -10.70
CA LEU A 127 -3.05 -4.76 -11.99
C LEU A 127 -4.35 -4.06 -12.39
N SER A 128 -5.29 -3.87 -11.45
CA SER A 128 -6.53 -3.13 -11.71
C SER A 128 -6.26 -1.69 -12.14
N ILE A 129 -5.32 -1.01 -11.47
CA ILE A 129 -4.92 0.36 -11.82
C ILE A 129 -4.27 0.39 -13.19
N PHE A 130 -3.35 -0.55 -13.45
CA PHE A 130 -2.70 -0.67 -14.74
C PHE A 130 -3.69 -0.85 -15.89
N ILE A 131 -4.66 -1.76 -15.73
CA ILE A 131 -5.73 -1.96 -16.72
C ILE A 131 -6.55 -0.68 -16.89
N GLY A 132 -6.92 -0.01 -15.78
CA GLY A 132 -7.66 1.25 -15.82
C GLY A 132 -6.94 2.35 -16.59
N VAL A 133 -5.64 2.54 -16.32
CA VAL A 133 -4.79 3.52 -17.01
C VAL A 133 -4.69 3.19 -18.51
N ASN A 134 -4.52 1.92 -18.88
CA ASN A 134 -4.50 1.51 -20.29
C ASN A 134 -5.85 1.77 -21.01
N ILE A 135 -6.98 1.54 -20.34
CA ILE A 135 -8.31 1.83 -20.88
C ILE A 135 -8.46 3.34 -21.13
N ILE A 136 -8.07 4.18 -20.16
CA ILE A 136 -8.10 5.64 -20.29
C ILE A 136 -7.24 6.08 -21.48
N GLY A 137 -6.02 5.54 -21.61
CA GLY A 137 -5.11 5.85 -22.71
C GLY A 137 -5.65 5.51 -24.09
N LEU A 138 -6.28 4.34 -24.21
CA LEU A 138 -6.91 3.92 -25.46
C LEU A 138 -8.11 4.80 -25.81
N GLN A 139 -8.87 5.26 -24.81
CA GLN A 139 -10.00 6.16 -25.03
C GLN A 139 -9.56 7.57 -25.44
N THR A 140 -8.48 8.11 -24.86
CA THR A 140 -8.01 9.46 -25.16
C THR A 140 -7.29 9.57 -26.50
N HIS A 141 -6.47 8.57 -26.86
CA HIS A 141 -5.59 8.66 -28.02
C HIS A 141 -5.85 7.60 -29.11
N GLY A 142 -6.68 6.59 -28.85
CA GLY A 142 -7.03 5.54 -29.80
C GLY A 142 -5.79 4.80 -30.32
N ILE A 143 -5.67 4.68 -31.65
CA ILE A 143 -4.55 3.99 -32.32
C ILE A 143 -3.20 4.71 -32.06
N LYS A 144 -3.22 6.01 -31.74
CA LYS A 144 -2.01 6.78 -31.44
C LYS A 144 -1.40 6.41 -30.08
N PHE A 145 -2.13 5.68 -29.23
CA PHE A 145 -1.60 5.12 -27.98
C PHE A 145 -0.37 4.23 -28.21
N PHE A 146 -0.32 3.48 -29.31
CA PHE A 146 0.84 2.64 -29.63
C PHE A 146 2.11 3.45 -29.95
N SER A 147 1.99 4.76 -30.18
CA SER A 147 3.14 5.66 -30.28
C SER A 147 3.89 5.81 -28.95
N LEU A 148 3.27 5.48 -27.81
CA LEU A 148 3.91 5.47 -26.50
C LEU A 148 5.09 4.48 -26.45
N PHE A 149 4.99 3.37 -27.18
CA PHE A 149 6.04 2.34 -27.22
C PHE A 149 7.13 2.63 -28.27
N LEU A 150 6.98 3.69 -29.06
CA LEU A 150 7.92 4.05 -30.13
C LEU A 150 8.57 5.41 -29.84
N PRO A 151 9.80 5.43 -29.31
CA PRO A 151 10.52 6.70 -29.15
C PRO A 151 10.84 7.33 -30.51
N ARG A 152 10.66 8.66 -30.61
CA ARG A 152 10.90 9.42 -31.84
C ARG A 152 12.40 9.49 -32.14
N GLY A 153 12.79 9.20 -33.38
CA GLY A 153 14.18 9.37 -33.85
C GLY A 153 15.03 8.10 -33.86
N VAL A 154 14.46 6.92 -33.62
CA VAL A 154 15.19 5.64 -33.68
C VAL A 154 15.30 5.14 -35.13
N PRO A 155 16.47 4.65 -35.58
CA PRO A 155 16.63 4.00 -36.88
C PRO A 155 15.74 2.76 -36.99
N LEU A 156 15.09 2.57 -38.15
CA LEU A 156 14.04 1.57 -38.40
C LEU A 156 14.45 0.13 -38.02
N ILE A 157 15.75 -0.18 -38.08
CA ILE A 157 16.32 -1.51 -37.78
C ILE A 157 16.20 -1.87 -36.29
N ILE A 158 16.31 -0.89 -35.38
CA ILE A 158 16.35 -1.12 -33.92
C ILE A 158 14.94 -1.03 -33.30
N VAL A 159 13.98 -0.49 -34.04
CA VAL A 159 12.59 -0.27 -33.60
C VAL A 159 11.94 -1.53 -32.99
N PRO A 160 12.00 -2.74 -33.60
CA PRO A 160 11.35 -3.92 -33.02
C PRO A 160 11.92 -4.33 -31.65
N LEU A 161 13.23 -4.15 -31.46
CA LEU A 161 13.89 -4.42 -30.19
C LEU A 161 13.43 -3.44 -29.10
N ILE A 162 13.36 -2.14 -29.44
CA ILE A 162 12.95 -1.09 -28.49
C ILE A 162 11.49 -1.26 -28.04
N ILE A 163 10.59 -1.55 -28.98
CA ILE A 163 9.18 -1.82 -28.64
C ILE A 163 9.08 -2.98 -27.66
N THR A 164 9.87 -4.05 -27.87
CA THR A 164 9.84 -5.23 -27.00
C THR A 164 10.32 -4.91 -25.58
N ILE A 165 11.44 -4.17 -25.44
CA ILE A 165 11.95 -3.79 -24.11
C ILE A 165 11.04 -2.79 -23.41
N GLU A 166 10.40 -1.87 -24.14
CA GLU A 166 9.49 -0.89 -23.57
C GLU A 166 8.21 -1.56 -23.07
N LEU A 167 7.64 -2.49 -23.85
CA LEU A 167 6.48 -3.29 -23.42
C LEU A 167 6.80 -4.13 -22.16
N LEU A 168 8.01 -4.71 -22.12
CA LEU A 168 8.49 -5.45 -20.96
C LEU A 168 8.64 -4.52 -19.74
N SER A 169 9.31 -3.39 -19.88
CA SER A 169 9.49 -2.37 -18.84
C SER A 169 8.14 -1.89 -18.30
N TYR A 170 7.19 -1.60 -19.20
CA TYR A 170 5.84 -1.17 -18.87
C TYR A 170 5.08 -2.21 -18.04
N THR A 171 5.22 -3.49 -18.36
CA THR A 171 4.61 -4.58 -17.58
C THR A 171 5.31 -4.78 -16.22
N VAL A 172 6.65 -4.73 -16.20
CA VAL A 172 7.46 -4.91 -14.98
C VAL A 172 7.21 -3.82 -13.94
N LYS A 173 6.81 -2.60 -14.35
CA LYS A 173 6.38 -1.52 -13.44
C LYS A 173 5.27 -1.99 -12.48
N VAL A 174 4.27 -2.73 -12.97
CA VAL A 174 3.14 -3.26 -12.16
C VAL A 174 3.62 -4.25 -11.10
N PHE A 175 4.47 -5.18 -11.52
CA PHE A 175 5.07 -6.16 -10.61
C PHE A 175 5.91 -5.48 -9.54
N THR A 176 6.75 -4.54 -9.96
CA THR A 176 7.65 -3.79 -9.06
C THR A 176 6.86 -3.00 -8.01
N LEU A 177 5.78 -2.34 -8.41
CA LEU A 177 4.92 -1.59 -7.50
C LEU A 177 4.27 -2.49 -6.43
N SER A 178 3.74 -3.62 -6.87
CA SER A 178 3.06 -4.61 -6.00
C SER A 178 4.02 -5.26 -5.01
N ILE A 179 5.17 -5.70 -5.51
CA ILE A 179 6.22 -6.36 -4.72
C ILE A 179 6.80 -5.37 -3.71
N ARG A 180 6.93 -4.09 -4.05
CA ARG A 180 7.44 -3.08 -3.13
C ARG A 180 6.54 -2.91 -1.91
N LEU A 181 5.24 -2.74 -2.12
CA LEU A 181 4.29 -2.61 -1.02
C LEU A 181 4.25 -3.90 -0.19
N PHE A 182 4.14 -5.06 -0.85
CA PHE A 182 4.13 -6.36 -0.18
C PHE A 182 5.42 -6.60 0.62
N ALA A 183 6.59 -6.55 0.00
CA ALA A 183 7.84 -6.93 0.63
C ALA A 183 8.17 -6.06 1.84
N ASN A 184 7.88 -4.76 1.80
CA ASN A 184 8.12 -3.88 2.94
C ASN A 184 7.19 -4.22 4.11
N MET A 185 5.90 -4.43 3.85
CA MET A 185 4.94 -4.77 4.91
C MET A 185 5.16 -6.18 5.45
N THR A 186 5.54 -7.16 4.62
CA THR A 186 5.80 -8.53 5.09
C THR A 186 7.13 -8.61 5.82
N SER A 187 8.20 -8.05 5.26
CA SER A 187 9.55 -8.09 5.85
C SER A 187 9.61 -7.36 7.20
N GLY A 188 9.08 -6.15 7.28
CA GLY A 188 9.11 -5.36 8.52
C GLY A 188 8.38 -6.09 9.67
N HIS A 189 7.15 -6.55 9.44
CA HIS A 189 6.40 -7.33 10.40
C HIS A 189 7.10 -8.62 10.84
N THR A 190 7.79 -9.31 9.92
CA THR A 190 8.60 -10.49 10.29
C THR A 190 9.79 -10.12 11.15
N LEU A 191 10.49 -9.02 10.82
CA LEU A 191 11.65 -8.52 11.55
C LEU A 191 11.27 -8.10 12.98
N LEU A 192 10.17 -7.35 13.13
CA LEU A 192 9.63 -6.95 14.44
C LEU A 192 9.31 -8.16 15.31
N LYS A 193 8.64 -9.19 14.76
CA LYS A 193 8.33 -10.41 15.51
C LYS A 193 9.57 -11.20 15.89
N ILE A 194 10.57 -11.29 15.01
CA ILE A 194 11.83 -11.99 15.31
C ILE A 194 12.55 -11.29 16.48
N ILE A 195 12.65 -9.96 16.45
CA ILE A 195 13.33 -9.18 17.50
C ILE A 195 12.54 -9.21 18.80
N ALA A 196 11.20 -9.12 18.75
CA ALA A 196 10.36 -9.29 19.92
C ALA A 196 10.49 -10.70 20.54
N GLY A 197 10.60 -11.74 19.71
CA GLY A 197 10.87 -13.11 20.14
C GLY A 197 12.24 -13.26 20.80
N PHE A 198 13.29 -12.62 20.27
CA PHE A 198 14.60 -12.57 20.91
C PHE A 198 14.58 -11.82 22.25
N ALA A 199 13.89 -10.68 22.31
CA ALA A 199 13.73 -9.92 23.55
C ALA A 199 13.02 -10.75 24.63
N TRP A 200 11.96 -11.48 24.25
CA TRP A 200 11.23 -12.36 25.15
C TRP A 200 12.06 -13.55 25.63
N THR A 201 12.77 -14.23 24.72
CA THR A 201 13.60 -15.39 25.11
C THR A 201 14.73 -15.00 26.06
N MET A 202 15.41 -13.86 25.81
CA MET A 202 16.42 -13.32 26.73
C MET A 202 15.85 -12.96 28.10
N LEU A 203 14.64 -12.37 28.15
CA LEU A 203 13.96 -12.08 29.41
C LEU A 203 13.61 -13.38 30.17
N SER A 204 13.08 -14.38 29.45
CA SER A 204 12.64 -15.66 30.02
C SER A 204 13.79 -16.55 30.51
N ALA A 205 14.98 -16.42 29.94
CA ALA A 205 16.18 -17.17 30.34
C ALA A 205 16.69 -16.79 31.75
N GLY A 206 16.31 -15.61 32.26
CA GLY A 206 16.69 -15.13 33.59
C GLY A 206 18.18 -14.80 33.77
N GLY A 207 18.56 -14.36 34.97
CA GLY A 207 19.95 -14.05 35.34
C GLY A 207 20.50 -12.76 34.71
N LEU A 208 21.82 -12.70 34.48
CA LEU A 208 22.50 -11.53 33.91
C LEU A 208 22.02 -11.21 32.47
N LEU A 209 21.58 -12.24 31.72
CA LEU A 209 20.98 -12.09 30.38
C LEU A 209 19.68 -11.27 30.41
N ALA A 210 18.93 -11.30 31.52
CA ALA A 210 17.72 -10.50 31.67
C ALA A 210 18.02 -9.00 31.72
N VAL A 211 19.25 -8.56 32.03
CA VAL A 211 19.62 -7.12 31.94
C VAL A 211 19.90 -6.71 30.49
N PHE A 212 20.47 -7.62 29.69
CA PHE A 212 20.78 -7.38 28.28
C PHE A 212 19.54 -7.32 27.36
N HIS A 213 18.36 -7.74 27.81
CA HIS A 213 17.10 -7.66 27.05
C HIS A 213 16.74 -6.22 26.63
N LEU A 214 17.24 -5.21 27.35
CA LEU A 214 17.01 -3.79 27.05
C LEU A 214 17.55 -3.39 25.66
N ILE A 215 18.58 -4.08 25.16
CA ILE A 215 19.17 -3.81 23.84
C ILE A 215 18.19 -4.22 22.72
N PRO A 216 17.72 -5.48 22.62
CA PRO A 216 16.65 -5.87 21.70
C PRO A 216 15.38 -5.02 21.83
N LEU A 217 15.01 -4.62 23.05
CA LEU A 217 13.83 -3.78 23.28
C LEU A 217 14.00 -2.37 22.69
N GLY A 218 15.16 -1.74 22.91
CA GLY A 218 15.48 -0.44 22.31
C GLY A 218 15.49 -0.51 20.77
N LEU A 219 16.04 -1.59 20.22
CA LEU A 219 16.02 -1.85 18.78
C LEU A 219 14.58 -2.03 18.25
N LEU A 220 13.71 -2.75 18.98
CA LEU A 220 12.31 -2.93 18.63
C LEU A 220 11.56 -1.59 18.55
N VAL A 221 11.77 -0.70 19.52
CA VAL A 221 11.17 0.64 19.51
C VAL A 221 11.68 1.49 18.34
N ALA A 222 12.99 1.42 18.05
CA ALA A 222 13.55 2.12 16.90
C ALA A 222 12.99 1.60 15.56
N LEU A 223 12.90 0.28 15.40
CA LEU A 223 12.40 -0.34 14.18
C LEU A 223 10.90 -0.15 13.97
N THR A 224 10.09 -0.18 15.03
CA THR A 224 8.65 0.14 14.94
C THR A 224 8.44 1.58 14.46
N GLY A 225 9.21 2.54 14.95
CA GLY A 225 9.17 3.92 14.45
C GLY A 225 9.59 4.03 12.98
N LEU A 226 10.65 3.31 12.58
CA LEU A 226 11.10 3.26 11.19
C LEU A 226 10.05 2.62 10.27
N GLU A 227 9.45 1.51 10.69
CA GLU A 227 8.46 0.79 9.89
C GLU A 227 7.17 1.60 9.73
N LEU A 228 6.75 2.32 10.77
CA LEU A 228 5.64 3.26 10.68
C LEU A 228 5.90 4.31 9.58
N ALA A 229 7.09 4.90 9.54
CA ALA A 229 7.46 5.86 8.51
C ALA A 229 7.51 5.24 7.10
N ILE A 230 8.10 4.04 6.97
CA ILE A 230 8.14 3.31 5.69
C ILE A 230 6.72 2.96 5.22
N SER A 231 5.82 2.57 6.12
CA SER A 231 4.45 2.18 5.79
C SER A 231 3.63 3.35 5.19
N ALA A 232 3.81 4.56 5.72
CA ALA A 232 3.21 5.78 5.18
C ALA A 232 3.85 6.17 3.84
N LEU A 233 5.19 6.10 3.74
CA LEU A 233 5.91 6.41 2.52
C LEU A 233 5.54 5.43 1.38
N GLN A 234 5.29 4.16 1.67
CA GLN A 234 4.87 3.19 0.65
C GLN A 234 3.52 3.54 0.04
N ALA A 235 2.55 4.00 0.84
CA ALA A 235 1.27 4.47 0.32
C ALA A 235 1.46 5.68 -0.60
N TYR A 236 2.32 6.64 -0.21
CA TYR A 236 2.66 7.80 -1.02
C TYR A 236 3.38 7.44 -2.33
N VAL A 237 4.41 6.60 -2.29
CA VAL A 237 5.15 6.19 -3.49
C VAL A 237 4.25 5.42 -4.44
N PHE A 238 3.33 4.61 -3.92
CA PHE A 238 2.37 3.89 -4.75
C PHE A 238 1.46 4.85 -5.52
N THR A 239 0.95 5.89 -4.86
CA THR A 239 0.07 6.89 -5.49
C THR A 239 0.83 7.78 -6.45
N LEU A 240 2.06 8.16 -6.11
CA LEU A 240 2.94 8.95 -6.97
C LEU A 240 3.26 8.20 -8.27
N LEU A 241 3.63 6.91 -8.20
CA LEU A 241 3.86 6.10 -9.40
C LEU A 241 2.59 5.96 -10.24
N THR A 242 1.42 5.85 -9.60
CA THR A 242 0.14 5.83 -10.30
C THR A 242 -0.11 7.14 -11.05
N CYS A 243 0.22 8.29 -10.46
CA CYS A 243 0.16 9.58 -11.13
C CYS A 243 1.12 9.64 -12.33
N ILE A 244 2.38 9.24 -12.15
CA ILE A 244 3.34 9.22 -13.26
C ILE A 244 2.83 8.36 -14.41
N TYR A 245 2.28 7.18 -14.13
CA TYR A 245 1.74 6.29 -15.17
C TYR A 245 0.53 6.88 -15.87
N LEU A 246 -0.30 7.62 -15.14
CA LEU A 246 -1.43 8.33 -15.75
C LEU A 246 -0.94 9.50 -16.61
N ASN A 247 0.11 10.22 -16.20
CA ASN A 247 0.73 11.27 -17.00
C ASN A 247 1.32 10.72 -18.31
N ASP A 248 2.14 9.66 -18.23
CA ASP A 248 2.77 8.98 -19.38
C ASP A 248 1.74 8.65 -20.48
N VAL A 249 0.51 8.30 -20.06
CA VAL A 249 -0.57 7.90 -20.95
C VAL A 249 -1.40 9.08 -21.46
N LEU A 250 -1.59 10.13 -20.65
CA LEU A 250 -2.38 11.31 -21.03
C LEU A 250 -1.60 12.25 -21.95
N ASP A 251 -0.31 12.47 -21.68
CA ASP A 251 0.57 13.31 -22.48
C ASP A 251 1.51 12.41 -23.29
N LEU A 252 1.05 11.98 -24.47
CA LEU A 252 1.90 11.27 -25.43
C LEU A 252 3.08 12.16 -25.85
N HIS A 253 4.30 11.75 -25.48
CA HIS A 253 5.55 12.38 -25.92
C HIS A 253 5.67 12.47 -27.47
#